data_AF-A0A3S0PP34-F1
#
_entry.id   AF-A0A3S0PP34-F1
#
_cell.length_a   1.000
_cell.length_b   1.000
_cell.length_c   1.000
_cell.angle_alpha   90.00
_cell.angle_beta   90.00
_cell.angle_gamma   90.00
#
_symmetry.space_group_name_H-M   'P 1'
#
loop_
_entity.id
_entity.type
_entity.pdbx_description
1 polymer ?
#
loop_
_entity_poly.entity_id
_entity_poly.type
_entity_poly.pdbx_seq_one_letter_code
_entity_poly.pdbx_strand_id
1 'polypeptide(L)'
;MKKLSEDHRLFIVSNCQDGYIEAFLEYYQFNDLFTDFESHGRTQKPKSENIQLIMERNHLSPEDTVYIGDTQTDYDASQSNTLSFIFCKYGFGHLNTDDYQPAIAAFPDLELYV
;
A
#
# COMPACT_ATOMS: atom_id res chain seq x y z
N MET A 1 4.09 0.94 12.62
CA MET A 1 5.19 0.58 11.70
C MET A 1 6.10 -0.48 12.29
N LYS A 2 6.97 -0.20 13.27
CA LYS A 2 7.90 -1.22 13.82
C LYS A 2 7.24 -2.53 14.28
N LYS A 3 6.17 -2.42 15.07
CA LYS A 3 5.38 -3.58 15.50
C LYS A 3 4.83 -4.40 14.33
N LEU A 4 4.37 -3.73 13.27
CA LEU A 4 3.82 -4.38 12.09
C LEU A 4 4.91 -5.08 11.26
N SER A 5 6.12 -4.54 11.22
CA SER A 5 7.25 -5.18 10.53
C SER A 5 7.81 -6.41 11.27
N GLU A 6 7.38 -6.68 12.51
CA GLU A 6 7.82 -7.86 13.26
C GLU A 6 7.17 -9.15 12.75
N ASP A 7 5.95 -9.06 12.22
CA ASP A 7 5.14 -10.19 11.76
C ASP A 7 4.64 -10.05 10.31
N HIS A 8 4.72 -8.85 9.71
CA HIS A 8 4.35 -8.62 8.30
C HIS A 8 5.51 -8.09 7.46
N ARG A 9 5.57 -8.54 6.20
CA ARG A 9 6.42 -7.91 5.18
C ARG A 9 5.73 -6.66 4.65
N LEU A 10 6.40 -5.51 4.75
CA LEU A 10 5.84 -4.23 4.32
C LEU A 10 6.32 -3.86 2.92
N PHE A 11 5.42 -3.31 2.11
CA PHE A 11 5.68 -2.89 0.74
C PHE A 11 5.12 -1.50 0.47
N ILE A 12 5.69 -0.77 -0.50
CA ILE A 12 5.16 0.54 -0.94
C ILE A 12 4.85 0.50 -2.43
N VAL A 13 3.63 0.91 -2.81
CA VAL A 13 3.32 1.22 -4.21
C VAL A 13 2.76 2.63 -4.31
N SER A 14 3.44 3.52 -5.03
CA SER A 14 3.07 4.93 -5.11
C SER A 14 2.98 5.45 -6.55
N ASN A 15 2.18 6.49 -6.76
CA ASN A 15 2.12 7.20 -8.03
C ASN A 15 3.19 8.31 -8.14
N CYS A 16 4.14 8.36 -7.20
CA CYS A 16 5.18 9.39 -7.16
C CYS A 16 6.20 9.26 -8.30
N GLN A 17 7.05 10.28 -8.41
CA GLN A 17 8.21 10.29 -9.30
C GLN A 17 9.31 9.33 -8.81
N ASP A 18 10.21 8.98 -9.72
CA ASP A 18 11.39 8.17 -9.43
C ASP A 18 12.29 8.87 -8.39
N GLY A 19 12.85 8.11 -7.46
CA GLY A 19 13.66 8.63 -6.35
C GLY A 19 12.88 9.19 -5.15
N TYR A 20 11.55 9.39 -5.25
CA TYR A 20 10.77 9.96 -4.13
C TYR A 20 10.62 8.96 -2.97
N ILE A 21 10.39 7.68 -3.26
CA ILE A 21 10.24 6.65 -2.21
C ILE A 21 11.56 6.47 -1.48
N GLU A 22 12.66 6.45 -2.21
CA GLU A 22 14.02 6.33 -1.71
C GLU A 22 14.35 7.50 -0.77
N ALA A 23 14.11 8.74 -1.22
CA ALA A 23 14.32 9.92 -0.39
C ALA A 23 13.43 9.92 0.87
N PHE A 24 12.18 9.44 0.76
CA PHE A 24 11.28 9.29 1.90
C PHE A 24 11.82 8.26 2.92
N LEU A 25 12.22 7.07 2.45
CA LEU A 25 12.74 6.00 3.28
C LEU A 25 14.06 6.41 3.95
N GLU A 26 14.94 7.11 3.23
CA GLU A 26 16.18 7.64 3.77
C GLU A 26 15.92 8.72 4.81
N TYR A 27 15.07 9.70 4.53
CA TYR A 27 14.77 10.79 5.47
C TYR A 27 14.19 10.28 6.80
N TYR A 28 13.26 9.33 6.75
CA TYR A 28 12.63 8.76 7.94
C TYR A 28 13.37 7.55 8.53
N GLN A 29 14.47 7.11 7.92
CA GLN A 29 15.24 5.92 8.33
C GLN A 29 14.38 4.65 8.36
N PHE A 30 13.56 4.47 7.33
CA PHE A 30 12.61 3.35 7.20
C PHE A 30 13.06 2.27 6.22
N ASN A 31 14.29 2.36 5.69
CA ASN A 31 14.84 1.39 4.75
C ASN A 31 14.74 -0.06 5.24
N ASP A 32 14.94 -0.30 6.54
CA ASP A 32 14.89 -1.65 7.12
C ASP A 32 13.46 -2.14 7.42
N LEU A 33 12.44 -1.28 7.29
CA LEU A 33 11.05 -1.64 7.57
C LEU A 33 10.32 -2.18 6.34
N PHE A 34 10.73 -1.75 5.15
CA PHE A 34 10.06 -2.10 3.90
C PHE A 34 10.90 -3.08 3.11
N THR A 35 10.29 -4.19 2.70
CA THR A 35 10.95 -5.24 1.92
C THR A 35 11.21 -4.79 0.49
N ASP A 36 10.26 -4.08 -0.12
CA ASP A 36 10.33 -3.67 -1.52
C ASP A 36 9.35 -2.53 -1.82
N PHE A 37 9.56 -1.83 -2.93
CA PHE A 37 8.70 -0.74 -3.37
C PHE A 37 8.65 -0.58 -4.89
N GLU A 38 7.57 0.00 -5.39
CA GLU A 38 7.45 0.36 -6.79
C GLU A 38 6.72 1.70 -6.97
N SER A 39 7.07 2.42 -8.04
CA SER A 39 6.38 3.67 -8.36
C SER A 39 6.06 3.83 -9.84
N HIS A 40 5.04 4.64 -10.13
CA HIS A 40 4.76 5.09 -11.49
C HIS A 40 5.98 5.77 -12.12
N GLY A 41 6.72 6.59 -11.36
CA GLY A 41 7.91 7.29 -11.84
C GLY A 41 8.95 6.34 -12.43
N ARG A 42 9.19 5.19 -11.77
CA ARG A 42 10.17 4.20 -12.22
C ARG A 42 9.71 3.38 -13.42
N THR A 43 8.46 2.90 -13.41
CA THR A 43 7.99 1.92 -14.42
C THR A 43 7.18 2.53 -15.55
N GLN A 44 6.66 3.74 -15.36
CA GLN A 44 5.65 4.39 -16.20
C GLN A 44 4.34 3.58 -16.33
N LYS A 45 4.11 2.64 -15.42
CA LYS A 45 2.92 1.77 -15.40
C LYS A 45 1.83 2.30 -14.47
N PRO A 46 0.56 1.92 -14.68
CA PRO A 46 -0.50 2.20 -13.73
C PRO A 46 -0.25 1.49 -12.39
N LYS A 47 -0.90 2.00 -11.32
CA LYS A 47 -0.74 1.46 -9.96
C LYS A 47 -1.06 -0.03 -9.87
N SER A 48 -2.11 -0.49 -10.56
CA SER A 48 -2.50 -1.91 -10.60
C SER A 48 -1.37 -2.81 -11.11
N GLU A 49 -0.70 -2.43 -12.19
CA GLU A 49 0.44 -3.18 -12.73
C GLU A 49 1.66 -3.11 -11.80
N ASN A 50 1.88 -1.98 -11.11
CA ASN A 50 2.97 -1.88 -10.13
C ASN A 50 2.75 -2.77 -8.91
N ILE A 51 1.49 -2.91 -8.44
CA ILE A 51 1.13 -3.91 -7.43
C ILE A 51 1.46 -5.32 -7.93
N GLN A 52 1.04 -5.65 -9.15
CA GLN A 52 1.31 -6.96 -9.74
C GLN A 52 2.81 -7.26 -9.80
N LEU A 53 3.64 -6.30 -10.26
CA LEU A 53 5.09 -6.45 -10.32
C LEU A 53 5.72 -6.71 -8.94
N ILE A 54 5.25 -6.02 -7.90
CA ILE A 54 5.68 -6.26 -6.51
C ILE A 54 5.30 -7.66 -6.08
N MET A 55 4.04 -8.07 -6.28
CA MET A 55 3.55 -9.38 -5.87
C MET A 55 4.33 -10.51 -6.54
N GLU A 56 4.53 -10.43 -7.85
CA GLU A 56 5.23 -11.45 -8.63
C GLU A 56 6.68 -11.62 -8.18
N ARG A 57 7.43 -10.52 -8.07
CA ARG A 57 8.86 -10.59 -7.71
C ARG A 57 9.12 -10.92 -6.24
N ASN A 58 8.11 -10.77 -5.38
CA ASN A 58 8.18 -11.07 -3.96
C ASN A 58 7.45 -12.36 -3.55
N HIS A 59 6.88 -13.07 -4.53
CA HIS A 59 6.11 -14.30 -4.34
C HIS A 59 4.95 -14.12 -3.35
N LEU A 60 4.19 -13.04 -3.50
CA LEU A 60 3.04 -12.74 -2.65
C LEU A 60 1.78 -13.39 -3.23
N SER A 61 0.98 -13.99 -2.37
CA SER A 61 -0.34 -14.53 -2.68
C SER A 61 -1.41 -13.46 -2.38
N PRO A 62 -2.49 -13.33 -3.19
CA PRO A 62 -3.59 -12.41 -2.88
C PRO A 62 -4.27 -12.70 -1.53
N GLU A 63 -4.39 -13.97 -1.16
CA GLU A 63 -5.03 -14.41 0.10
C GLU A 63 -4.29 -13.95 1.36
N ASP A 64 -2.96 -13.82 1.31
CA ASP A 64 -2.12 -13.40 2.45
C ASP A 64 -1.67 -11.93 2.32
N THR A 65 -2.27 -11.17 1.39
CA THR A 65 -1.89 -9.77 1.11
C THR A 65 -3.08 -8.84 1.28
N VAL A 66 -2.86 -7.75 2.02
CA VAL A 66 -3.81 -6.65 2.15
C VAL A 66 -3.21 -5.36 1.62
N TYR A 67 -3.99 -4.61 0.84
CA TYR A 67 -3.62 -3.27 0.39
C TYR A 67 -4.26 -2.22 1.31
N ILE A 68 -3.48 -1.25 1.75
CA ILE A 68 -3.92 -0.17 2.64
C ILE A 68 -3.75 1.15 1.89
N GLY A 69 -4.83 1.91 1.72
CA GLY A 69 -4.79 3.15 0.93
C GLY A 69 -5.95 4.10 1.24
N ASP A 70 -5.85 5.34 0.75
CA ASP A 70 -6.81 6.41 1.03
C ASP A 70 -7.49 6.98 -0.22
N THR A 71 -7.18 6.47 -1.41
CA THR A 71 -7.77 6.98 -2.66
C THR A 71 -8.60 5.93 -3.40
N GLN A 72 -9.54 6.37 -4.23
CA GLN A 72 -10.24 5.49 -5.18
C GLN A 72 -9.27 4.74 -6.10
N THR A 73 -8.16 5.38 -6.50
CA THR A 73 -7.13 4.73 -7.32
C THR A 73 -6.47 3.55 -6.60
N ASP A 74 -6.28 3.65 -5.28
CA ASP A 74 -5.76 2.54 -4.47
C ASP A 74 -6.76 1.39 -4.41
N TYR A 75 -8.03 1.71 -4.15
CA TYR A 75 -9.11 0.74 -4.15
C TYR A 75 -9.19 0.01 -5.48
N ASP A 76 -9.31 0.72 -6.60
CA ASP A 76 -9.42 0.12 -7.94
C ASP A 76 -8.21 -0.75 -8.29
N ALA A 77 -7.01 -0.29 -7.92
CA ALA A 77 -5.77 -1.04 -8.14
C ALA A 77 -5.71 -2.33 -7.28
N SER A 78 -6.19 -2.27 -6.04
CA SER A 78 -6.30 -3.44 -5.16
C SER A 78 -7.29 -4.47 -5.71
N GLN A 79 -8.46 -4.02 -6.17
CA GLN A 79 -9.50 -4.89 -6.73
C GLN A 79 -9.03 -5.56 -8.03
N SER A 80 -8.29 -4.83 -8.86
CA SER A 80 -7.69 -5.39 -10.09
C SER A 80 -6.69 -6.51 -9.81
N ASN A 81 -6.11 -6.56 -8.61
CA ASN A 81 -5.18 -7.60 -8.15
C ASN A 81 -5.84 -8.59 -7.17
N THR A 82 -7.16 -8.55 -7.01
CA THR A 82 -7.92 -9.41 -6.08
C THR A 82 -7.43 -9.32 -4.62
N LEU A 83 -6.97 -8.14 -4.21
CA LEU A 83 -6.50 -7.90 -2.86
C LEU A 83 -7.62 -7.45 -1.93
N SER A 84 -7.54 -7.88 -0.67
CA SER A 84 -8.28 -7.24 0.41
C SER A 84 -7.84 -5.78 0.54
N PHE A 85 -8.78 -4.89 0.84
CA PHE A 85 -8.50 -3.45 0.93
C PHE A 85 -8.96 -2.88 2.27
N ILE A 86 -8.08 -2.11 2.92
CA ILE A 86 -8.40 -1.33 4.12
C ILE A 86 -8.32 0.15 3.76
N PHE A 87 -9.44 0.85 3.93
CA PHE A 87 -9.53 2.26 3.61
C PHE A 87 -9.06 3.16 4.76
N CYS A 88 -8.14 4.07 4.49
CA CYS A 88 -7.67 5.08 5.44
C CYS A 88 -8.51 6.37 5.33
N LYS A 89 -9.44 6.59 6.28
CA LYS A 89 -10.31 7.79 6.29
C LYS A 89 -9.59 9.09 6.62
N TYR A 90 -8.39 9.00 7.20
CA TYR A 90 -7.58 10.16 7.60
C TYR A 90 -6.65 10.66 6.48
N GLY A 91 -6.69 10.04 5.30
CA GLY A 91 -5.91 10.47 4.13
C GLY A 91 -6.52 11.67 3.42
N PHE A 92 -6.01 11.95 2.21
CA PHE A 92 -6.43 13.08 1.38
C PHE A 92 -7.44 12.67 0.30
N GLY A 93 -7.58 11.37 0.02
CA GLY A 93 -8.54 10.86 -0.94
C GLY A 93 -9.93 10.55 -0.34
N HIS A 94 -10.83 10.12 -1.22
CA HIS A 94 -12.15 9.59 -0.88
C HIS A 94 -12.47 8.40 -1.79
N LEU A 95 -13.32 7.51 -1.32
CA LEU A 95 -13.94 6.48 -2.14
C LEU A 95 -15.25 6.99 -2.71
N ASN A 96 -15.62 6.47 -3.88
CA ASN A 96 -16.92 6.69 -4.50
C ASN A 96 -18.05 5.94 -3.79
N THR A 97 -17.70 5.00 -2.90
CA THR A 97 -18.64 4.22 -2.10
C THR A 97 -18.71 4.81 -0.71
N ASP A 98 -19.90 5.29 -0.33
CA ASP A 98 -20.17 5.74 1.02
C ASP A 98 -20.08 4.56 2.00
N ASP A 99 -19.61 4.83 3.22
CA ASP A 99 -19.56 3.87 4.32
C ASP A 99 -18.78 2.57 4.06
N TYR A 100 -17.79 2.58 3.16
CA TYR A 100 -16.92 1.43 2.92
C TYR A 100 -16.30 0.87 4.20
N GLN A 101 -16.25 -0.46 4.29
CA GLN A 101 -15.58 -1.23 5.35
C GLN A 101 -14.82 -2.41 4.74
N PRO A 102 -13.65 -2.78 5.27
CA PRO A 102 -13.02 -2.24 6.47
C PRO A 102 -12.38 -0.87 6.25
N ALA A 103 -12.51 0.02 7.24
CA ALA A 103 -11.94 1.37 7.18
C ALA A 103 -11.47 1.88 8.54
N ILE A 104 -10.32 2.52 8.55
CA ILE A 104 -9.65 3.03 9.76
C ILE A 104 -9.68 4.55 9.82
N ALA A 105 -9.92 5.12 11.01
CA ALA A 105 -9.96 6.57 11.24
C ALA A 105 -8.62 7.11 11.74
N ALA A 106 -7.75 6.26 12.26
CA ALA A 106 -6.36 6.55 12.57
C ALA A 106 -5.47 5.32 12.34
N PHE A 107 -4.17 5.55 12.13
CA PHE A 107 -3.21 4.46 11.92
C PHE A 107 -3.23 3.36 13.02
N PRO A 108 -3.39 3.66 14.32
CA PRO A 108 -3.50 2.62 15.35
C PRO A 108 -4.69 1.67 15.19
N ASP A 109 -5.77 2.10 14.53
CA ASP A 109 -6.95 1.25 14.32
C ASP A 109 -6.66 0.08 13.36
N LEU A 110 -5.52 0.10 12.66
CA LEU A 110 -5.09 -0.99 11.79
C LEU A 110 -4.97 -2.32 12.55
N GLU A 111 -4.62 -2.31 13.84
CA GLU A 111 -4.53 -3.50 14.70
C GLU A 111 -5.86 -4.27 14.85
N LEU A 112 -6.98 -3.72 14.38
CA LEU A 112 -8.28 -4.41 14.37
C LEU A 112 -8.44 -5.35 13.17
N TYR A 113 -7.57 -5.25 12.16
CA TYR A 113 -7.75 -5.89 10.85
C TYR A 113 -6.55 -6.72 10.38
N VAL A 114 -5.40 -6.61 11.05
CA VAL A 114 -4.16 -7.32 10.73
C VAL A 114 -3.61 -8.05 11.94
#